data_AF-A0A1U8DXE3-F1
#
_entry.id   AF-A0A1U8DXE3-F1
#
_cell.length_a   1.000
_cell.length_b   1.000
_cell.length_c   1.000
_cell.angle_alpha   90.00
_cell.angle_beta   90.00
_cell.angle_gamma   90.00
#
_symmetry.space_group_name_H-M   'P 1'
#
loop_
_entity.id
_entity.type
_entity.pdbx_description
1 polymer ?
#
loop_
_entity_poly.entity_id
_entity_poly.type
_entity_poly.pdbx_seq_one_letter_code
_entity_poly.pdbx_strand_id
1 'polypeptide(L)'
;MKVAAQNLVQNSNIDNGQKSNDGLVQRFDKSLEEFYALCDQLELSLRLAYECLSQSFDSAKHSPTLVPTATKPDAVQAESLPYTQYLSMIKAQISCAKDIHNALLECSNKITGKAPAQPGP
;
A
#
# COMPACT_ATOMS: atom_id res chain seq x y z
N MET A 1 16.58 -28.69 -6.09
CA MET A 1 16.78 -29.94 -5.32
C MET A 1 17.95 -30.82 -5.78
N LYS A 2 18.31 -30.89 -7.08
CA LYS A 2 19.45 -31.71 -7.57
C LYS A 2 20.79 -31.39 -6.88
N VAL A 3 21.07 -30.10 -6.65
CA VAL A 3 22.30 -29.62 -6.00
C VAL A 3 22.34 -29.99 -4.50
N ALA A 4 21.21 -29.97 -3.81
CA ALA A 4 21.13 -30.36 -2.40
C ALA A 4 21.37 -31.87 -2.21
N ALA A 5 20.81 -32.71 -3.09
CA ALA A 5 21.06 -34.15 -3.09
C ALA A 5 22.53 -34.48 -3.39
N GLN A 6 23.17 -33.77 -4.33
CA GLN A 6 24.59 -33.91 -4.62
C GLN A 6 25.48 -33.53 -3.43
N ASN A 7 25.13 -32.44 -2.73
CA ASN A 7 25.82 -32.02 -1.51
C ASN A 7 25.68 -33.03 -0.36
N LEU A 8 24.48 -33.59 -0.16
CA LEU A 8 24.23 -34.57 0.90
C LEU A 8 25.06 -35.84 0.70
N VAL A 9 25.06 -36.38 -0.53
CA VAL A 9 25.86 -37.56 -0.90
C VAL A 9 27.35 -37.29 -0.73
N GLN A 10 27.82 -36.09 -1.09
CA GLN A 10 29.22 -35.72 -0.93
C GLN A 10 29.62 -35.58 0.54
N ASN A 11 28.79 -34.95 1.39
CA ASN A 11 29.04 -34.87 2.83
C ASN A 11 29.07 -36.26 3.48
N SER A 12 28.13 -37.15 3.13
CA SER A 12 28.16 -38.54 3.62
C SER A 12 29.43 -39.29 3.20
N ASN A 13 29.96 -39.03 2.01
CA ASN A 13 31.22 -39.64 1.56
C ASN A 13 32.45 -39.09 2.30
N ILE A 14 32.44 -37.80 2.67
CA ILE A 14 33.49 -37.17 3.50
C ILE A 14 33.48 -37.75 4.91
N ASP A 15 32.30 -37.88 5.54
CA ASP A 15 32.16 -38.47 6.88
C ASP A 15 32.62 -39.93 6.92
N ASN A 16 32.48 -40.66 5.80
CA ASN A 16 33.02 -42.01 5.62
C ASN A 16 34.53 -42.05 5.31
N GLY A 17 35.24 -40.93 5.36
CA GLY A 17 36.69 -40.85 5.17
C GLY A 17 37.17 -40.95 3.72
N GLN A 18 36.27 -40.83 2.72
CA GLN A 18 36.67 -40.74 1.31
C GLN A 18 37.18 -39.33 0.99
N LYS A 19 38.33 -39.22 0.31
CA LYS A 19 38.90 -37.92 -0.11
C LYS A 19 37.96 -37.23 -1.10
N SER A 20 37.41 -36.08 -0.72
CA SER A 20 36.59 -35.24 -1.58
C SER A 20 37.43 -34.62 -2.69
N ASN A 21 36.94 -34.70 -3.93
CA ASN A 21 37.45 -33.86 -5.02
C ASN A 21 36.99 -32.43 -4.74
N ASP A 22 37.93 -31.48 -4.65
CA ASP A 22 37.76 -30.09 -4.22
C ASP A 22 37.06 -29.23 -5.29
N GLY A 23 35.95 -29.74 -5.82
CA GLY A 23 35.05 -29.00 -6.68
C GLY A 23 34.27 -28.02 -5.82
N LEU A 24 34.22 -26.76 -6.27
CA LEU A 24 33.51 -25.61 -5.71
C LEU A 24 31.99 -25.85 -5.55
N VAL A 25 31.60 -26.76 -4.66
CA VAL A 25 30.20 -27.06 -4.38
C VAL A 25 29.81 -26.26 -3.15
N GLN A 26 28.82 -25.36 -3.31
CA GLN A 26 28.25 -24.58 -2.21
C GLN A 26 27.77 -25.55 -1.13
N ARG A 27 28.36 -25.49 0.06
CA ARG A 27 28.01 -26.37 1.19
C ARG A 27 26.50 -26.35 1.41
N PHE A 28 25.93 -27.53 1.71
CA PHE A 28 24.51 -27.71 2.00
C PHE A 28 23.94 -26.65 2.96
N ASP A 29 24.72 -26.27 3.99
CA ASP A 29 24.34 -25.26 4.98
C ASP A 29 23.97 -23.92 4.33
N LYS A 30 24.72 -23.50 3.31
CA LYS A 30 24.42 -22.26 2.59
C LYS A 30 23.16 -22.35 1.75
N SER A 31 22.93 -23.49 1.09
CA SER A 31 21.66 -23.70 0.36
C SER A 31 20.45 -23.73 1.30
N LEU A 32 20.63 -24.20 2.53
CA LEU A 32 19.61 -24.25 3.56
C LEU A 32 19.35 -22.85 4.17
N GLU A 33 20.40 -22.06 4.39
CA GLU A 33 20.30 -20.65 4.77
C GLU A 33 19.56 -19.83 3.70
N GLU A 34 19.92 -19.98 2.43
CA GLU A 34 19.24 -19.33 1.30
C GLU A 34 17.76 -19.72 1.22
N PHE A 35 17.41 -20.98 1.52
CA PHE A 35 16.02 -21.42 1.56
C PHE A 35 15.22 -20.71 2.66
N TYR A 36 15.77 -20.57 3.86
CA TYR A 36 15.10 -19.84 4.94
C TYR A 36 14.97 -18.35 4.63
N ALA A 37 16.02 -17.73 4.09
CA ALA A 37 15.96 -16.34 3.65
C ALA A 37 14.88 -16.09 2.59
N LEU A 38 14.70 -17.03 1.65
CA LEU A 38 13.62 -16.98 0.67
C LEU A 38 12.24 -17.15 1.30
N CYS A 39 12.09 -18.03 2.30
CA CYS A 39 10.84 -18.18 3.04
C CYS A 39 10.46 -16.90 3.78
N ASP A 40 11.41 -16.27 4.47
CA ASP A 40 11.21 -15.01 5.19
C ASP A 40 10.80 -13.88 4.24
N GLN A 41 11.49 -13.78 3.09
CA GLN A 41 11.16 -12.79 2.07
C GLN A 41 9.78 -13.02 1.46
N LEU A 42 9.39 -14.29 1.24
CA LEU A 42 8.06 -14.65 0.74
C LEU A 42 6.97 -14.27 1.75
N GLU A 43 7.17 -14.59 3.03
CA GLU A 43 6.23 -14.24 4.11
C GLU A 43 6.03 -12.71 4.19
N LEU A 44 7.12 -11.95 4.18
CA LEU A 44 7.07 -10.48 4.20
C LEU A 44 6.33 -9.93 2.97
N SER A 45 6.63 -10.45 1.78
CA SER A 45 6.01 -10.01 0.53
C SER A 45 4.50 -10.28 0.53
N LEU A 46 4.07 -11.42 1.05
CA LEU A 46 2.65 -11.78 1.16
C LEU A 46 1.91 -10.90 2.17
N ARG A 47 2.52 -10.60 3.33
CA ARG A 47 1.94 -9.66 4.31
C ARG A 47 1.75 -8.28 3.70
N LEU A 48 2.78 -7.76 3.04
CA LEU A 48 2.70 -6.44 2.40
C LEU A 48 1.64 -6.42 1.30
N ALA A 49 1.56 -7.45 0.46
CA ALA A 49 0.54 -7.55 -0.59
C ALA A 49 -0.88 -7.54 0.01
N TYR A 50 -1.09 -8.24 1.13
CA TYR A 50 -2.36 -8.24 1.84
C TYR A 50 -2.71 -6.85 2.39
N GLU A 51 -1.77 -6.15 3.01
CA GLU A 51 -1.97 -4.79 3.51
C GLU A 51 -2.29 -3.81 2.36
N CYS A 52 -1.56 -3.89 1.25
CA CYS A 52 -1.85 -3.08 0.06
C CYS A 52 -3.25 -3.36 -0.51
N LEU A 53 -3.69 -4.62 -0.51
CA LEU A 53 -5.03 -4.99 -0.95
C LEU A 53 -6.09 -4.41 0.00
N SER A 54 -5.91 -4.57 1.31
CA SER A 54 -6.81 -3.97 2.30
C SER A 54 -6.89 -2.44 2.12
N GLN A 55 -5.74 -1.79 1.97
CA GLN A 55 -5.67 -0.35 1.74
C GLN A 55 -6.37 0.07 0.45
N SER A 56 -6.30 -0.75 -0.61
CA SER A 56 -7.01 -0.48 -1.87
C SER A 56 -8.54 -0.54 -1.71
N PHE A 57 -9.05 -1.49 -0.92
CA PHE A 57 -10.48 -1.57 -0.60
C PHE A 57 -10.93 -0.37 0.21
N ASP A 58 -10.16 -0.01 1.24
CA ASP A 58 -10.46 1.14 2.08
C ASP A 58 -10.39 2.45 1.27
N SER A 59 -9.38 2.57 0.40
CA SER A 59 -9.25 3.71 -0.51
C SER A 59 -10.44 3.80 -1.47
N ALA A 60 -10.88 2.69 -2.08
CA ALA A 60 -12.06 2.69 -2.95
C ALA A 60 -13.35 3.09 -2.22
N LYS A 61 -13.48 2.73 -0.94
CA LYS A 61 -14.65 3.05 -0.11
C LYS A 61 -14.67 4.50 0.37
N HIS A 62 -13.51 5.07 0.68
CA HIS A 62 -13.39 6.35 1.38
C HIS A 62 -12.85 7.49 0.53
N SER A 63 -12.23 7.19 -0.61
CA SER A 63 -11.72 8.21 -1.54
C SER A 63 -12.82 8.60 -2.52
N PRO A 64 -12.98 9.90 -2.84
CA PRO A 64 -13.89 10.33 -3.88
C PRO A 64 -13.51 9.69 -5.22
N THR A 65 -14.48 9.04 -5.87
CA THR A 65 -14.31 8.47 -7.22
C THR A 65 -13.89 9.59 -8.18
N LEU A 66 -12.72 9.45 -8.79
CA LEU A 66 -12.23 10.40 -9.78
C LEU A 66 -13.16 10.42 -10.99
N VAL A 67 -13.46 11.62 -11.49
CA VAL A 67 -14.16 11.78 -12.76
C VAL A 67 -13.32 11.16 -13.87
N PRO A 68 -13.93 10.46 -14.83
CA PRO A 68 -13.24 10.06 -16.04
C PRO A 68 -12.63 11.28 -16.73
N THR A 69 -11.30 11.41 -16.70
CA THR A 69 -10.55 12.28 -17.60
C THR A 69 -10.46 11.59 -18.95
N ALA A 70 -11.59 11.54 -19.65
CA ALA A 70 -11.70 10.89 -20.95
C ALA A 70 -10.68 11.48 -21.95
N THR A 71 -9.61 10.75 -22.22
CA THR A 71 -8.82 10.89 -23.46
C THR A 71 -8.51 9.55 -24.14
N LYS A 72 -8.96 8.40 -23.61
CA LYS A 72 -8.82 7.11 -24.31
C LYS A 72 -10.09 6.26 -24.23
N PRO A 73 -10.65 5.82 -25.37
CA PRO A 73 -11.94 5.11 -25.45
C PRO A 73 -11.92 3.64 -25.00
N ASP A 74 -10.77 3.07 -24.62
CA ASP A 74 -10.63 1.61 -24.38
C ASP A 74 -10.39 1.22 -22.91
N ALA A 75 -10.42 2.18 -21.98
CA ALA A 75 -10.41 1.87 -20.56
C ALA A 75 -11.85 1.89 -20.05
N VAL A 76 -12.48 0.72 -19.98
CA VAL A 76 -13.74 0.54 -19.24
C VAL A 76 -13.47 0.86 -17.77
N GLN A 77 -13.64 2.12 -17.38
CA GLN A 77 -13.71 2.54 -15.98
C GLN A 77 -15.06 2.06 -15.45
N ALA A 78 -15.08 0.87 -14.84
CA ALA A 78 -16.29 0.27 -14.28
C ALA A 78 -16.94 1.15 -13.19
N GLU A 79 -16.18 2.01 -12.52
CA GLU A 79 -16.68 3.02 -11.55
C GLU A 79 -16.59 4.47 -12.06
N SER A 80 -17.09 4.75 -13.27
CA SER A 80 -17.20 6.11 -13.77
C SER A 80 -18.45 6.80 -13.20
N LEU A 81 -18.30 7.80 -12.31
CA LEU A 81 -19.43 8.58 -11.79
C LEU A 81 -20.03 9.48 -12.90
N PRO A 82 -21.34 9.44 -13.16
CA PRO A 82 -21.99 10.35 -14.11
C PRO A 82 -21.71 11.82 -13.79
N TYR A 83 -21.49 12.66 -14.80
CA TYR A 83 -21.12 14.08 -14.62
C TYR A 83 -22.11 14.87 -13.74
N THR A 84 -23.40 14.54 -13.82
CA THR A 84 -24.44 15.14 -12.98
C THR A 84 -24.27 14.80 -11.49
N GLN A 85 -23.92 13.54 -11.18
CA GLN A 85 -23.64 13.09 -9.82
C GLN A 85 -22.33 13.70 -9.32
N TYR A 86 -21.31 13.81 -10.18
CA TYR A 86 -20.07 14.51 -9.86
C TYR A 86 -20.31 15.98 -9.48
N LEU A 87 -21.10 16.71 -10.27
CA LEU A 87 -21.45 18.09 -9.96
C LEU A 87 -22.15 18.22 -8.60
N SER A 88 -23.05 17.29 -8.27
CA SER A 88 -23.70 17.24 -6.96
C SER A 88 -22.69 17.03 -5.83
N MET A 89 -21.78 16.06 -6.00
CA MET A 89 -20.72 15.76 -5.03
C MET A 89 -19.79 16.96 -4.80
N ILE A 90 -19.32 17.62 -5.87
CA ILE A 90 -18.46 18.81 -5.76
C ILE A 90 -19.18 19.96 -5.06
N LYS A 91 -20.45 20.21 -5.37
CA LYS A 91 -21.24 21.24 -4.66
C LYS A 91 -21.34 20.95 -3.16
N ALA A 92 -21.58 19.69 -2.79
CA ALA A 92 -21.61 19.28 -1.39
C ALA A 92 -20.25 19.45 -0.70
N GLN A 93 -19.14 19.10 -1.36
CA GLN A 93 -17.79 19.31 -0.85
C GLN A 93 -17.46 20.79 -0.66
N ILE A 94 -17.83 21.64 -1.63
CA ILE A 94 -17.68 23.11 -1.52
C ILE A 94 -18.48 23.65 -0.33
N SER A 95 -19.72 23.19 -0.14
CA SER A 95 -20.55 23.60 1.00
C SER A 95 -19.90 23.20 2.33
N CYS A 96 -19.49 21.94 2.46
CA CYS A 96 -18.82 21.45 3.67
C CYS A 96 -17.54 22.24 4.00
N ALA A 97 -16.71 22.51 2.99
CA ALA A 97 -15.50 23.32 3.18
C ALA A 97 -15.83 24.75 3.64
N LYS A 98 -16.90 25.37 3.11
CA LYS A 98 -17.38 26.68 3.57
C LYS A 98 -17.88 26.62 5.01
N ASP A 99 -18.60 25.57 5.39
CA ASP A 99 -19.12 25.41 6.74
C ASP A 99 -17.99 25.26 7.76
N ILE A 100 -16.96 24.45 7.44
CA ILE A 100 -15.74 24.32 8.24
C ILE A 100 -15.03 25.67 8.35
N HIS A 101 -14.83 26.37 7.23
CA HIS A 101 -14.19 27.69 7.23
C HIS A 101 -14.94 28.68 8.12
N ASN A 102 -16.27 28.74 7.99
CA ASN A 102 -17.10 29.65 8.78
C ASN A 102 -17.03 29.32 10.28
N ALA A 103 -17.07 28.04 10.65
CA ALA A 103 -16.91 27.61 12.04
C ALA A 103 -15.54 28.00 12.60
N LEU A 104 -14.46 27.79 11.84
CA LEU A 104 -13.11 28.19 12.23
C LEU A 104 -12.99 29.72 12.34
N LEU A 105 -13.57 30.47 11.41
CA LEU A 105 -13.58 31.93 11.41
C LEU A 105 -14.36 32.49 12.60
N GLU A 106 -15.52 31.92 12.92
CA GLU A 106 -16.31 32.30 14.09
C GLU A 106 -15.53 32.06 15.39
N CYS A 107 -14.91 30.88 15.53
CA CYS A 107 -14.04 30.56 16.65
C CYS A 107 -12.85 31.53 16.75
N SER A 108 -12.19 31.83 15.63
CA SER A 108 -11.10 32.80 15.58
C SER A 108 -11.54 34.20 16.02
N ASN A 109 -12.69 34.67 15.55
CA ASN A 109 -13.25 35.97 15.94
C ASN A 109 -13.59 36.05 17.43
N LYS A 110 -14.12 34.95 18.01
CA LYS A 110 -14.37 34.84 19.45
C LYS A 110 -13.08 34.92 20.27
N ILE A 111 -12.00 34.28 19.80
CA ILE A 111 -10.69 34.28 20.48
C ILE A 111 -10.01 35.65 20.38
N THR A 112 -10.05 36.29 19.21
CA THR A 112 -9.37 37.58 18.99
C THR A 112 -10.17 38.79 19.52
N GLY A 113 -11.38 38.59 20.06
CA GLY A 113 -12.21 39.67 20.60
C GLY A 113 -12.76 40.64 19.55
N LYS A 114 -12.70 40.33 18.25
CA LYS A 114 -13.41 41.09 17.21
C LYS A 114 -14.90 40.72 17.24
N ALA A 115 -15.62 41.24 18.23
CA ALA A 115 -17.08 41.32 18.12
C ALA A 115 -17.41 42.27 16.95
N PRO A 116 -18.31 41.90 16.01
CA PRO A 116 -18.82 42.89 15.08
C PRO A 116 -19.52 43.98 15.91
N ALA A 117 -19.11 45.23 15.68
CA ALA A 117 -19.68 46.38 16.36
C ALA A 117 -21.20 46.35 16.24
N GLN A 118 -21.92 46.16 17.35
CA GLN A 118 -23.34 46.41 17.40
C GLN A 118 -23.56 47.90 17.06
N PRO A 119 -24.45 48.24 16.12
CA PRO A 119 -24.84 49.62 15.93
C PRO A 119 -25.59 50.05 17.20
N GLY A 120 -25.03 51.04 17.91
CA GLY A 120 -25.70 51.68 19.03
C GLY A 120 -26.94 52.47 18.58
N PRO A 121 -27.85 52.78 19.52
CA PRO A 121 -29.20 53.32 19.27
C PRO A 121 -29.22 54.71 18.64
#